data_AF-A0A2V9LTN7-F1
#
_entry.id   AF-A0A2V9LTN7-F1
#
_cell.length_a   1.000
_cell.length_b   1.000
_cell.length_c   1.000
_cell.angle_alpha   90.00
_cell.angle_beta   90.00
_cell.angle_gamma   90.00
#
_symmetry.space_group_name_H-M   'P 1'
#
loop_
_entity.id
_entity.type
_entity.pdbx_description
1 polymer ?
#
loop_
_entity_poly.entity_id
_entity_poly.type
_entity_poly.pdbx_seq_one_letter_code
_entity_poly.pdbx_strand_id
1 'polypeptide(L)'
;MNPPSREKLHRLVDSLPEGALEAAQRMLTHLQVWPPQRPSMSPELERFREEARKSRGRITAMVGGGAYDPIRGSGSMGSTTWEGDTLVAVTRRYHRGQELNIVERIRLDEDSKVLVYKHSVHGPGNKFDEHEITFQIHSELDE
;
A
#
# COMPACT_ATOMS: atom_id res chain seq x y z
N MET A 1 -3.80 -21.86 -20.50
CA MET A 1 -4.94 -20.90 -20.56
C MET A 1 -4.75 -20.05 -21.80
N ASN A 2 -5.78 -19.89 -22.64
CA ASN A 2 -5.70 -18.99 -23.80
C ASN A 2 -5.58 -17.53 -23.33
N PRO A 3 -4.78 -16.70 -24.01
CA PRO A 3 -4.64 -15.29 -23.66
C PRO A 3 -6.00 -14.58 -23.78
N PRO A 4 -6.28 -13.60 -22.91
CA PRO A 4 -7.49 -12.79 -23.02
C PRO A 4 -7.55 -12.10 -24.40
N SER A 5 -8.70 -12.16 -25.07
CA SER A 5 -8.95 -11.49 -26.35
C SER A 5 -9.86 -10.27 -26.16
N ARG A 6 -9.77 -9.29 -27.08
CA ARG A 6 -10.64 -8.10 -27.08
C ARG A 6 -12.12 -8.50 -27.11
N GLU A 7 -12.46 -9.50 -27.91
CA GLU A 7 -13.82 -9.99 -28.04
C GLU A 7 -14.36 -10.62 -26.74
N LYS A 8 -13.52 -11.31 -25.98
CA LYS A 8 -13.90 -11.83 -24.66
C LYS A 8 -14.08 -10.70 -23.63
N LEU A 9 -13.30 -9.63 -23.74
CA LEU A 9 -13.44 -8.45 -22.88
C LEU A 9 -14.71 -7.67 -23.20
N HIS A 10 -15.07 -7.50 -24.48
CA HIS A 10 -16.33 -6.88 -24.88
C HIS A 10 -17.52 -7.64 -24.32
N ARG A 11 -17.57 -8.97 -24.50
CA ARG A 11 -18.63 -9.81 -23.93
C ARG A 11 -18.74 -9.73 -22.41
N LEU A 12 -17.63 -9.47 -21.71
CA LEU A 12 -17.63 -9.29 -20.26
C LEU A 12 -18.23 -7.94 -19.87
N VAL A 13 -17.89 -6.87 -20.59
CA VAL A 13 -18.46 -5.54 -20.36
C VAL A 13 -19.96 -5.54 -20.64
N ASP A 14 -20.37 -6.20 -21.72
CA ASP A 14 -21.78 -6.31 -22.13
C ASP A 14 -22.64 -7.11 -21.13
N SER A 15 -22.01 -7.97 -20.31
CA SER A 15 -22.71 -8.79 -19.30
C SER A 15 -22.69 -8.19 -17.89
N LEU A 16 -22.11 -7.00 -17.72
CA LEU A 16 -22.07 -6.34 -16.42
C LEU A 16 -23.46 -5.84 -16.00
N PRO A 17 -23.86 -6.00 -14.73
CA PRO A 17 -25.02 -5.31 -14.20
C PRO A 17 -24.84 -3.78 -14.29
N GLU A 18 -25.92 -3.03 -14.50
CA GLU A 18 -25.88 -1.57 -14.61
C GLU A 18 -25.14 -0.89 -13.45
N GLY A 19 -25.33 -1.38 -12.21
CA GLY A 19 -24.65 -0.84 -11.02
C GLY A 19 -23.13 -1.06 -10.98
N ALA A 20 -22.58 -1.91 -11.86
CA ALA A 20 -21.15 -2.16 -11.98
C ALA A 20 -20.48 -1.35 -13.11
N LEU A 21 -21.27 -0.68 -13.97
CA LEU A 21 -20.76 0.03 -15.15
C LEU A 21 -19.82 1.18 -14.78
N GLU A 22 -20.14 1.95 -13.74
CA GLU A 22 -19.31 3.07 -13.30
C GLU A 22 -17.93 2.60 -12.79
N ALA A 23 -17.91 1.52 -12.00
CA ALA A 23 -16.67 0.94 -11.51
C ALA A 23 -15.82 0.34 -12.65
N ALA A 24 -16.47 -0.37 -13.58
CA ALA A 24 -15.81 -0.92 -14.76
C ALA A 24 -15.25 0.18 -15.67
N GLN A 25 -16.01 1.26 -15.91
CA GLN A 25 -15.57 2.42 -16.66
C GLN A 25 -14.31 3.02 -16.03
N ARG A 26 -14.33 3.32 -14.72
CA ARG A 26 -13.16 3.88 -14.02
C ARG A 26 -11.92 3.00 -14.17
N MET A 27 -12.06 1.69 -14.00
CA MET A 27 -10.93 0.77 -14.12
C MET A 27 -10.42 0.65 -15.57
N LEU A 28 -11.31 0.47 -16.54
CA LEU A 28 -10.95 0.36 -17.96
C LEU A 28 -10.32 1.64 -18.50
N THR A 29 -10.79 2.82 -18.08
CA THR A 29 -10.17 4.10 -18.43
C THR A 29 -8.72 4.19 -17.95
N HIS A 30 -8.41 3.74 -16.73
CA HIS A 30 -7.02 3.69 -16.26
C HIS A 30 -6.15 2.74 -17.10
N LEU A 31 -6.74 1.67 -17.65
CA LEU A 31 -6.05 0.68 -18.48
C LEU A 31 -5.92 1.09 -19.96
N GLN A 32 -6.63 2.14 -20.42
CA GLN A 32 -6.46 2.67 -21.78
C GLN A 32 -5.06 3.26 -22.01
N VAL A 33 -4.38 3.65 -20.93
CA VAL A 33 -2.99 4.08 -20.96
C VAL A 33 -2.12 2.92 -20.48
N TRP A 34 -1.61 2.12 -21.43
CA TRP A 34 -0.69 1.01 -21.12
C TRP A 34 0.62 1.09 -21.92
N PRO A 35 1.79 1.02 -21.27
CA PRO A 35 1.96 1.07 -19.82
C PRO A 35 1.43 2.41 -19.27
N PRO A 36 0.92 2.45 -18.03
CA PRO A 36 0.48 3.71 -17.42
C PRO A 36 1.59 4.73 -17.64
N GLN A 37 1.25 5.86 -18.26
CA GLN A 37 2.21 6.92 -18.49
C GLN A 37 2.79 7.25 -17.13
N ARG A 38 4.08 6.94 -16.95
CA ARG A 38 4.79 7.34 -15.75
C ARG A 38 4.63 8.86 -15.72
N PRO A 39 4.05 9.45 -14.65
CA PRO A 39 4.14 10.90 -14.50
C PRO A 39 5.60 11.26 -14.72
N SER A 40 5.87 12.28 -15.54
CA SER A 40 7.24 12.72 -15.85
C SER A 40 7.99 12.80 -14.54
N MET A 41 8.91 11.87 -14.33
CA MET A 41 9.57 11.70 -13.06
C MET A 41 10.36 12.97 -12.82
N SER A 42 10.18 13.61 -11.67
CA SER A 42 11.06 14.72 -11.31
C SER A 42 12.50 14.20 -11.34
N PRO A 43 13.49 15.04 -11.71
CA PRO A 43 14.90 14.65 -11.69
C PRO A 43 15.36 14.05 -10.36
N GLU A 44 14.70 14.41 -9.25
CA GLU A 44 14.91 13.87 -7.91
C GLU A 44 14.45 12.41 -7.77
N LEU A 45 13.30 12.04 -8.36
CA LEU A 45 12.78 10.68 -8.32
C LEU A 45 13.62 9.72 -9.20
N GLU A 46 14.25 10.26 -10.25
CA GLU A 46 15.17 9.50 -11.11
C GLU A 46 16.49 9.21 -10.39
N ARG A 47 17.06 10.21 -9.69
CA ARG A 47 18.22 10.03 -8.81
C ARG A 47 17.94 9.05 -7.68
N PHE A 48 16.78 9.16 -7.04
CA PHE A 48 16.35 8.26 -5.96
C PHE A 48 16.25 6.80 -6.43
N ARG A 49 15.77 6.57 -7.66
CA ARG A 49 15.74 5.22 -8.26
C ARG A 49 17.12 4.68 -8.59
N GLU A 50 18.03 5.53 -9.02
CA GLU A 50 19.39 5.12 -9.33
C GLU A 50 20.19 4.79 -8.05
N GLU A 51 19.98 5.56 -6.98
CA GLU A 51 20.52 5.28 -5.64
C GLU A 51 19.93 4.00 -5.05
N ALA A 52 18.62 3.80 -5.19
CA ALA A 52 17.93 2.57 -4.78
C ALA A 52 18.45 1.31 -5.50
N ARG A 53 18.82 1.44 -6.78
CA ARG A 53 19.39 0.34 -7.57
C ARG A 53 20.84 0.05 -7.21
N LYS A 54 21.57 1.04 -6.70
CA LYS A 54 22.95 0.92 -6.21
C LYS A 54 23.04 0.40 -4.78
N SER A 55 21.99 0.58 -3.96
CA SER A 55 21.91 -0.04 -2.62
C SER A 55 21.63 -1.54 -2.75
N ARG A 56 22.69 -2.35 -2.74
CA ARG A 56 22.62 -3.81 -2.65
C ARG A 56 21.76 -4.24 -1.44
N GLY A 57 20.52 -4.66 -1.71
CA GLY A 57 19.74 -5.52 -0.81
C GLY A 57 18.83 -4.87 0.24
N ARG A 58 18.56 -3.56 0.22
CA ARG A 58 17.78 -2.89 1.28
C ARG A 58 16.47 -2.20 0.86
N ILE A 59 15.98 -2.45 -0.35
CA ILE A 59 14.68 -1.93 -0.82
C ILE A 59 13.84 -3.10 -1.30
N THR A 60 13.18 -3.76 -0.35
CA THR A 60 12.01 -4.59 -0.54
C THR A 60 10.81 -3.77 -0.07
N ALA A 61 9.72 -3.75 -0.85
CA ALA A 61 8.45 -3.09 -0.54
C ALA A 61 8.34 -1.56 -0.75
N MET A 62 8.34 -1.13 -2.01
CA MET A 62 7.37 -0.12 -2.47
C MET A 62 6.16 -0.83 -3.11
N VAL A 63 5.52 -1.75 -2.38
CA VAL A 63 4.29 -2.43 -2.82
C VAL A 63 3.12 -1.84 -2.04
N GLY A 64 2.69 -0.65 -2.46
CA GLY A 64 1.39 -0.15 -2.03
C GLY A 64 0.30 -0.87 -2.82
N GLY A 65 -0.38 -1.80 -2.16
CA GLY A 65 -1.53 -2.53 -2.71
C GLY A 65 -2.81 -2.09 -2.00
N GLY A 66 -3.92 -2.06 -2.74
CA GLY A 66 -5.23 -1.76 -2.16
C GLY A 66 -6.33 -2.61 -2.79
N ALA A 67 -7.36 -2.87 -2.01
CA ALA A 67 -8.57 -3.57 -2.43
C ALA A 67 -9.80 -2.82 -1.92
N TYR A 68 -10.83 -2.72 -2.75
CA TYR A 68 -12.10 -2.08 -2.41
C TYR A 68 -13.26 -2.97 -2.85
N ASP A 69 -14.14 -3.30 -1.90
CA ASP A 69 -15.40 -4.01 -2.07
C ASP A 69 -16.53 -2.95 -2.13
N PRO A 70 -17.13 -2.70 -3.31
CA PRO A 70 -18.19 -1.72 -3.46
C PRO A 70 -19.52 -2.17 -2.81
N ILE A 71 -19.77 -3.47 -2.68
CA ILE A 71 -21.00 -4.00 -2.07
C ILE A 71 -21.00 -3.72 -0.58
N ARG A 72 -19.85 -3.91 0.08
CA ARG A 72 -19.68 -3.62 1.50
C ARG A 72 -19.23 -2.18 1.77
N GLY A 73 -18.98 -1.40 0.73
CA GLY A 73 -18.41 -0.05 0.82
C GLY A 73 -17.10 -0.03 1.62
N SER A 74 -16.30 -1.09 1.51
CA SER A 74 -15.17 -1.34 2.41
C SER A 74 -13.89 -1.55 1.63
N GLY A 75 -12.77 -1.03 2.12
CA GLY A 75 -11.49 -1.26 1.46
C GLY A 75 -10.29 -0.92 2.32
N SER A 76 -9.12 -1.23 1.82
CA SER A 76 -7.85 -0.93 2.47
C SER A 76 -6.81 -0.52 1.42
N MET A 77 -5.96 0.43 1.77
CA MET A 77 -4.79 0.81 1.00
C MET A 77 -3.60 0.94 1.94
N GLY A 78 -2.52 0.24 1.65
CA GLY A 78 -1.29 0.26 2.44
C GLY A 78 -0.14 0.93 1.69
N SER A 79 0.79 1.53 2.43
CA SER A 79 2.10 1.94 1.91
C SER A 79 3.14 1.88 3.01
N THR A 80 4.37 1.57 2.65
CA THR A 80 5.52 1.56 3.57
C THR A 80 6.57 2.55 3.10
N THR A 81 7.21 3.23 4.05
CA THR A 81 8.38 4.08 3.84
C THR A 81 9.36 3.89 4.99
N TRP A 82 10.60 4.34 4.82
CA TRP A 82 11.59 4.40 5.90
C TRP A 82 11.83 5.86 6.30
N GLU A 83 11.88 6.11 7.60
CA GLU A 83 12.29 7.38 8.21
C GLU A 83 13.51 7.12 9.09
N GLY A 84 14.71 7.33 8.55
CA GLY A 84 15.95 6.92 9.23
C GLY A 84 16.01 5.40 9.40
N ASP A 85 16.08 4.95 10.65
CA ASP A 85 16.07 3.54 11.06
C ASP A 85 14.66 2.97 11.34
N THR A 86 13.63 3.81 11.19
CA THR A 86 12.25 3.46 11.52
C THR A 86 11.48 3.12 10.26
N LEU A 87 10.96 1.90 10.16
CA LEU A 87 9.97 1.51 9.16
C LEU A 87 8.62 2.13 9.53
N VAL A 88 8.04 2.89 8.61
CA VAL A 88 6.73 3.50 8.78
C VAL A 88 5.76 2.87 7.80
N ALA A 89 4.77 2.14 8.31
CA ALA A 89 3.69 1.57 7.54
C ALA A 89 2.41 2.37 7.76
N VAL A 90 1.79 2.83 6.68
CA VAL A 90 0.52 3.55 6.71
C VAL A 90 -0.53 2.68 6.06
N THR A 91 -1.61 2.41 6.78
CA THR A 91 -2.79 1.71 6.27
C THR A 91 -4.01 2.61 6.39
N ARG A 92 -4.66 2.89 5.27
CA ARG A 92 -5.96 3.56 5.23
C ARG A 92 -7.04 2.52 5.02
N ARG A 93 -7.99 2.43 5.94
CA ARG A 93 -9.18 1.59 5.81
C ARG A 93 -10.39 2.47 5.58
N TYR A 94 -11.24 2.02 4.67
CA TYR A 94 -12.51 2.66 4.36
C TYR A 94 -13.64 1.71 4.74
N HIS A 95 -14.68 2.22 5.38
CA HIS A 95 -15.91 1.48 5.65
C HIS A 95 -17.11 2.42 5.57
N ARG A 96 -17.95 2.26 4.54
CA ARG A 96 -19.17 3.06 4.30
C ARG A 96 -18.91 4.58 4.37
N GLY A 97 -17.84 5.02 3.72
CA GLY A 97 -17.42 6.43 3.70
C GLY A 97 -16.69 6.91 4.97
N GLN A 98 -16.55 6.06 5.98
CA GLN A 98 -15.73 6.35 7.16
C GLN A 98 -14.29 5.91 6.88
N GLU A 99 -13.33 6.78 7.22
CA GLU A 99 -11.90 6.50 7.09
C GLU A 99 -11.28 6.20 8.45
N LEU A 100 -10.44 5.18 8.50
CA LEU A 100 -9.52 4.92 9.57
C LEU A 100 -8.10 4.99 9.00
N ASN A 101 -7.27 5.85 9.58
CA ASN A 101 -5.87 5.94 9.25
C ASN A 101 -5.05 5.30 10.36
N ILE A 102 -4.32 4.25 9.99
CA ILE A 102 -3.46 3.48 10.87
C ILE A 102 -2.01 3.78 10.47
N VAL A 103 -1.20 4.21 11.43
CA VAL A 103 0.24 4.41 11.23
C VAL A 103 0.98 3.51 12.21
N GLU A 104 1.81 2.64 11.68
CA GLU A 104 2.69 1.77 12.44
C GLU A 104 4.13 2.23 12.22
N ARG A 105 4.88 2.37 13.31
CA ARG A 105 6.29 2.72 13.30
C ARG A 105 7.04 1.59 14.00
N ILE A 106 7.96 0.98 13.28
CA ILE A 106 8.72 -0.17 13.73
C ILE A 106 10.19 0.21 13.66
N ARG A 107 10.88 0.18 14.79
CA ARG A 107 12.32 0.42 14.84
C ARG A 107 12.99 -0.58 15.76
N LEU A 108 14.26 -0.81 15.51
CA LEU A 108 15.15 -1.47 16.46
C LEU A 108 15.81 -0.40 17.33
N ASP A 109 16.15 -0.76 18.56
CA ASP A 109 17.01 0.08 19.40
C ASP A 109 18.47 0.03 18.92
N GLU A 110 19.32 0.86 19.54
CA GLU A 110 20.74 1.01 19.15
C GLU A 110 21.51 -0.32 19.16
N ASP A 111 21.12 -1.27 20.01
CA ASP A 111 21.75 -2.59 20.14
C ASP A 111 21.06 -3.68 19.31
N SER A 112 19.98 -3.36 18.58
CA SER A 112 19.12 -4.33 17.87
C SER A 112 18.61 -5.48 18.74
N LYS A 113 18.51 -5.26 20.05
CA LYS A 113 18.00 -6.23 21.04
C LYS A 113 16.58 -5.92 21.45
N VAL A 114 16.09 -4.73 21.07
CA VAL A 114 14.76 -4.29 21.42
C VAL A 114 14.03 -3.82 20.16
N LEU A 115 12.88 -4.43 19.89
CA LEU A 115 11.96 -3.97 18.86
C LEU A 115 10.96 -3.01 19.51
N VAL A 116 10.95 -1.77 19.05
CA VAL A 116 9.96 -0.77 19.45
C VAL A 116 8.90 -0.69 18.36
N TYR A 117 7.67 -1.06 18.72
CA TYR A 117 6.49 -0.97 17.88
C TYR A 117 5.59 0.13 18.41
N LYS A 118 5.28 1.12 17.56
CA LYS A 118 4.31 2.17 17.86
C LYS A 118 3.20 2.14 16.83
N HIS A 119 1.96 2.20 17.29
CA HIS A 119 0.76 2.20 16.45
C HIS A 119 -0.13 3.37 16.85
N SER A 120 -0.53 4.18 15.87
CA SER A 120 -1.56 5.18 16.05
C SER A 120 -2.74 4.95 15.09
N VAL A 121 -3.95 5.14 15.61
CA VAL A 121 -5.20 5.04 14.88
C VAL A 121 -5.91 6.37 14.94
N HIS A 122 -6.19 6.94 13.78
CA HIS A 122 -7.07 8.10 13.63
C HIS A 122 -8.37 7.65 12.99
N GLY A 123 -9.48 7.84 13.70
CA GLY A 123 -10.80 7.45 13.24
C GLY A 123 -11.78 8.62 13.17
N PRO A 124 -13.02 8.35 12.75
CA PRO A 124 -14.06 9.37 12.64
C PRO A 124 -14.35 10.09 13.95
N GLY A 125 -14.78 11.35 13.85
CA GLY A 125 -15.13 12.16 15.02
C GLY A 125 -13.92 12.55 15.87
N ASN A 126 -12.75 12.73 15.24
CA ASN A 126 -11.48 13.07 15.90
C ASN A 126 -11.06 12.05 16.98
N LYS A 127 -11.52 10.80 16.86
CA LYS A 127 -11.06 9.73 17.74
C LYS A 127 -9.62 9.38 17.39
N PHE A 128 -8.79 9.35 18.42
CA PHE A 128 -7.38 9.04 18.32
C PHE A 128 -7.02 8.02 19.39
N ASP A 129 -6.27 7.01 19.00
CA ASP A 129 -5.67 6.02 19.89
C ASP A 129 -4.21 5.87 19.51
N GLU A 130 -3.35 5.74 20.52
CA GLU A 130 -1.92 5.52 20.32
C GLU A 130 -1.41 4.54 21.35
N HIS A 131 -0.60 3.60 20.88
CA HIS A 131 0.02 2.60 21.71
C HIS A 131 1.47 2.36 21.30
N GLU A 132 2.33 2.16 22.29
CA GLU A 132 3.72 1.80 22.11
C GLU A 132 4.00 0.52 22.91
N ILE A 133 4.61 -0.45 22.24
CA ILE A 133 5.01 -1.73 22.82
C ILE A 133 6.48 -1.94 22.52
N THR A 134 7.17 -2.48 23.51
CA THR A 134 8.57 -2.82 23.43
C THR A 134 8.73 -4.32 23.57
N PHE A 135 9.38 -4.97 22.61
CA PHE A 135 9.67 -6.40 22.65
C PHE A 135 11.17 -6.62 22.80
N GLN A 136 11.55 -7.45 23.76
CA GLN A 136 12.91 -7.98 23.82
C GLN A 136 13.06 -9.02 22.71
N ILE A 137 14.09 -8.87 21.89
CA ILE A 137 14.41 -9.82 20.82
C ILE A 137 15.78 -10.44 21.10
N HIS A 138 15.82 -11.77 21.11
CA HIS A 138 17.06 -12.53 21.23
C HIS A 138 17.51 -12.89 19.82
N SER A 139 18.74 -12.54 19.46
CA SER A 139 19.34 -12.93 18.18
C SER A 139 19.70 -14.41 18.21
N GLU A 140 18.82 -15.28 17.72
CA GLU A 140 19.19 -16.64 17.33
C GLU A 140 19.75 -16.60 15.89
N LEU A 141 20.96 -16.07 15.75
CA LEU A 141 21.77 -16.18 14.54
C LEU A 141 23.20 -16.54 14.95
N ASP A 142 23.34 -17.68 15.60
CA ASP A 142 24.61 -18.39 15.76
C ASP A 142 24.27 -19.89 15.86
N GLU A 143 24.07 -20.55 14.71
CA GLU A 143 24.31 -21.99 14.50
C GLU A 143 24.50 -22.30 13.00
#